data_AF-A0A1B0GPY0-F1
#
_entry.id   AF-A0A1B0GPY0-F1
#
_cell.length_a   1.000
_cell.length_b   1.000
_cell.length_c   1.000
_cell.angle_alpha   90.00
_cell.angle_beta   90.00
_cell.angle_gamma   90.00
#
_symmetry.space_group_name_H-M   'P 1'
#
loop_
_entity.id
_entity.type
_entity.pdbx_description
1 polymer ?
#
loop_
_entity_poly.entity_id
_entity_poly.type
_entity_poly.pdbx_seq_one_letter_code
_entity_poly.pdbx_strand_id
1 'polypeptide(L)'
;MSVQTILLDFSIDPQRLGDEVSRKEVRKNIEEALESYLPNLRFVYDMITEDGYFGMYMDKAGVVVSVRFFVAPGLITINIEYFKENTEQPKVSLENY
;
A
#
# COMPACT_ATOMS: atom_id res chain seq x y z
N MET A 1 -10.03 -8.90 -20.34
CA MET A 1 -9.69 -7.77 -19.46
C MET A 1 -10.10 -8.16 -18.06
N SER A 2 -9.32 -7.80 -17.06
CA SER A 2 -9.63 -8.09 -15.65
C SER A 2 -9.15 -6.96 -14.76
N VAL A 3 -9.86 -6.70 -13.67
CA VAL A 3 -9.29 -5.96 -12.54
C VAL A 3 -8.43 -6.93 -11.75
N GLN A 4 -7.18 -6.54 -11.49
CA GLN A 4 -6.27 -7.26 -10.63
C GLN A 4 -6.27 -6.59 -9.26
N THR A 5 -6.40 -7.40 -8.22
CA THR A 5 -6.40 -6.95 -6.83
C THR A 5 -5.38 -7.78 -6.07
N ILE A 6 -4.47 -7.12 -5.37
CA ILE A 6 -3.47 -7.74 -4.49
C ILE A 6 -3.68 -7.17 -3.10
N LEU A 7 -3.93 -8.05 -2.14
CA LEU A 7 -4.09 -7.73 -0.74
C LEU A 7 -2.89 -8.25 0.03
N LEU A 8 -2.25 -7.37 0.79
CA LEU A 8 -1.11 -7.70 1.64
C LEU A 8 -1.44 -7.22 3.06
N ASP A 9 -1.41 -8.16 4.00
CA ASP A 9 -1.66 -7.88 5.41
C ASP A 9 -0.40 -8.16 6.22
N PHE A 10 -0.03 -7.22 7.08
CA PHE A 10 1.14 -7.29 7.95
C PHE A 10 0.76 -7.01 9.40
N SER A 11 1.53 -7.59 10.31
CA SER A 11 1.50 -7.27 11.72
C SER A 11 2.79 -6.58 12.13
N ILE A 12 2.68 -5.57 12.99
CA ILE A 12 3.79 -4.78 13.52
C ILE A 12 3.53 -4.50 15.01
N ASP A 13 4.58 -4.21 15.78
CA ASP A 13 4.42 -3.69 17.14
C ASP A 13 3.55 -2.41 17.10
N PRO A 14 2.40 -2.37 17.80
CA PRO A 14 1.52 -1.20 17.87
C PRO A 14 2.24 0.10 18.23
N GLN A 15 3.32 0.02 19.03
CA GLN A 15 4.10 1.21 19.42
C GLN A 15 4.73 1.90 18.21
N ARG A 16 5.05 1.17 17.13
CA ARG A 16 5.60 1.73 15.89
C ARG A 16 4.57 2.47 15.04
N LEU A 17 3.29 2.41 15.41
CA LEU A 17 2.20 3.15 14.75
C LEU A 17 1.60 4.25 15.66
N GLY A 18 2.07 4.36 16.91
CA GLY A 18 1.44 5.17 17.95
C GLY A 18 1.61 6.68 17.77
N ASP A 19 2.79 7.14 17.36
CA ASP A 19 3.09 8.55 17.15
C ASP A 19 3.27 8.91 15.67
N GLU A 20 3.22 10.22 15.38
CA GLU A 20 3.29 10.73 14.01
C GLU A 20 4.64 10.46 13.32
N VAL A 21 5.75 10.50 14.07
CA VAL A 21 7.10 10.30 13.52
C VAL A 21 7.25 8.84 13.11
N SER A 22 6.90 7.91 14.00
CA SER A 22 6.95 6.47 13.73
C SER A 22 6.02 6.08 12.57
N ARG A 23 4.80 6.63 12.50
CA ARG A 23 3.89 6.39 11.36
C ARG A 23 4.48 6.87 10.04
N LYS A 24 5.11 8.05 10.01
CA LYS A 24 5.75 8.58 8.79
C LYS A 24 6.92 7.71 8.33
N GLU A 25 7.69 7.16 9.27
CA GLU A 25 8.78 6.22 8.95
C GLU A 25 8.23 4.93 8.33
N VAL A 26 7.22 4.31 8.95
CA VAL A 26 6.58 3.10 8.43
C VAL A 26 5.99 3.35 7.03
N ARG A 27 5.31 4.49 6.84
CA ARG A 27 4.78 4.89 5.54
C ARG A 27 5.87 5.02 4.48
N LYS A 28 6.97 5.70 4.81
CA LYS A 28 8.11 5.85 3.90
C LYS A 28 8.70 4.49 3.49
N ASN A 29 8.84 3.55 4.43
CA ASN A 29 9.34 2.22 4.12
C ASN A 29 8.40 1.45 3.16
N ILE A 30 7.08 1.60 3.33
CA ILE A 30 6.09 1.03 2.42
C ILE A 30 6.20 1.67 1.03
N GLU A 31 6.32 2.99 0.96
CA GLU A 31 6.50 3.73 -0.30
C GLU A 31 7.72 3.24 -1.07
N GLU A 32 8.88 3.17 -0.40
CA GLU A 32 10.15 2.71 -1.00
C GLU A 32 10.05 1.26 -1.48
N ALA A 33 9.40 0.38 -0.71
CA ALA A 33 9.20 -1.01 -1.09
C ALA A 33 8.28 -1.14 -2.32
N LEU A 34 7.16 -0.40 -2.34
CA LEU A 34 6.22 -0.42 -3.46
C LEU A 34 6.82 0.15 -4.75
N GLU A 35 7.66 1.18 -4.65
CA GLU A 35 8.29 1.80 -5.82
C GLU A 35 9.19 0.81 -6.61
N SER A 36 9.75 -0.20 -5.94
CA SER A 36 10.54 -1.25 -6.61
C SER A 36 9.72 -2.16 -7.54
N TYR A 37 8.40 -2.25 -7.32
CA TYR A 37 7.48 -3.07 -8.13
C TYR A 37 6.53 -2.22 -8.99
N LEU A 38 6.17 -1.02 -8.51
CA LEU A 38 5.22 -0.10 -9.12
C LEU A 38 5.92 1.26 -9.32
N PRO A 39 6.75 1.40 -10.36
CA PRO A 39 7.50 2.63 -10.58
C PRO A 39 6.56 3.80 -10.89
N ASN A 40 6.91 5.01 -10.43
CA ASN A 40 6.12 6.23 -10.58
C ASN A 40 4.83 6.28 -9.74
N LEU A 41 4.74 5.46 -8.70
CA LEU A 41 3.67 5.58 -7.70
C LEU A 41 3.79 6.93 -6.99
N ARG A 42 2.68 7.69 -6.91
CA ARG A 42 2.65 9.03 -6.33
C ARG A 42 1.73 9.05 -5.14
N PHE A 43 2.16 9.67 -4.05
CA PHE A 43 1.27 10.02 -2.95
C PHE A 43 0.17 10.98 -3.43
N VAL A 44 -1.07 10.70 -3.04
CA VAL A 44 -2.24 11.51 -3.43
C VAL A 44 -2.85 12.18 -2.22
N TYR A 45 -3.11 11.40 -1.17
CA TYR A 45 -3.88 11.85 -0.03
C TYR A 45 -3.62 10.96 1.18
N ASP A 46 -3.68 11.55 2.37
CA ASP A 46 -3.79 10.81 3.61
C ASP A 46 -4.75 11.44 4.62
N MET A 47 -5.16 10.62 5.57
CA MET A 47 -5.96 11.05 6.71
C MET A 47 -5.69 10.18 7.93
N ILE A 48 -5.86 10.79 9.09
CA ILE A 48 -6.00 10.08 10.36
C ILE A 48 -7.46 9.61 10.46
N THR A 49 -7.66 8.35 10.84
CA THR A 49 -8.97 7.75 11.11
C THR A 49 -9.12 7.51 12.60
N GLU A 50 -10.34 7.18 13.05
CA GLU A 50 -10.62 6.89 14.46
C GLU A 50 -9.72 5.77 15.03
N ASP A 51 -9.42 4.76 14.21
CA ASP A 51 -8.65 3.57 14.54
C ASP A 51 -7.20 3.58 13.99
N GLY A 52 -6.76 4.67 13.37
CA GLY A 52 -5.39 4.79 12.86
C GLY A 52 -5.20 5.73 11.68
N TYR A 53 -4.77 5.19 10.54
CA TYR A 53 -4.30 5.97 9.39
C TYR A 53 -4.75 5.36 8.06
N PHE A 54 -4.96 6.22 7.07
CA PHE A 54 -5.18 5.84 5.68
C PHE A 54 -4.31 6.68 4.76
N GLY A 55 -3.59 6.04 3.84
CA GLY A 55 -2.83 6.67 2.77
C GLY A 55 -3.24 6.12 1.41
N MET A 56 -3.27 6.98 0.40
CA MET A 56 -3.60 6.60 -0.97
C MET A 56 -2.51 7.08 -1.93
N TYR A 57 -2.18 6.18 -2.86
CA TYR A 57 -1.20 6.39 -3.90
C TYR A 57 -1.77 5.99 -5.25
N MET A 58 -1.31 6.66 -6.30
CA MET A 58 -1.70 6.34 -7.68
C MET A 58 -0.53 6.46 -8.64
N ASP A 59 -0.49 5.61 -9.66
CA ASP A 59 0.38 5.81 -10.82
C ASP A 59 -0.40 6.44 -11.99
N LYS A 60 0.32 6.86 -13.04
CA LYS A 60 -0.31 7.43 -14.25
C LYS A 60 -1.07 6.39 -15.10
N ALA A 61 -0.81 5.10 -14.89
CA ALA A 61 -1.39 4.00 -15.64
C ALA A 61 -2.65 3.42 -14.97
N GLY A 62 -3.18 4.09 -13.92
CA GLY A 62 -4.42 3.71 -13.26
C GLY A 62 -4.27 2.65 -12.17
N VAL A 63 -3.05 2.42 -11.67
CA VAL A 63 -2.83 1.65 -10.44
C VAL A 63 -3.24 2.52 -9.26
N VAL A 64 -4.08 1.97 -8.38
CA VAL A 64 -4.46 2.58 -7.10
C VAL A 64 -3.90 1.71 -5.98
N VAL A 65 -3.16 2.32 -5.07
CA VAL A 65 -2.70 1.65 -3.85
C VAL A 65 -3.28 2.36 -2.64
N SER A 66 -3.95 1.61 -1.78
CA SER A 66 -4.39 2.10 -0.47
C SER A 66 -3.66 1.38 0.65
N VAL A 67 -3.28 2.13 1.67
CA VAL A 67 -2.57 1.66 2.85
C VAL A 67 -3.39 2.03 4.09
N ARG A 68 -3.78 1.05 4.90
CA ARG A 68 -4.46 1.27 6.19
C ARG A 68 -3.56 0.83 7.32
N PHE A 69 -3.44 1.67 8.34
CA PHE A 69 -2.90 1.29 9.64
C PHE A 69 -4.04 1.20 10.64
N PHE A 70 -4.15 0.07 11.32
CA PHE A 70 -4.97 -0.11 12.51
C PHE A 70 -4.02 -0.08 13.72
N VAL A 71 -3.96 1.06 14.40
CA VAL A 71 -2.89 1.35 15.38
C VAL A 71 -2.97 0.42 16.58
N ALA A 72 -4.15 0.31 17.21
CA ALA A 72 -4.33 -0.49 18.42
C ALA A 72 -3.96 -1.98 18.24
N PRO A 73 -4.41 -2.68 17.17
CA PRO A 73 -4.01 -4.07 16.94
C PRO A 73 -2.65 -4.22 16.25
N GLY A 74 -1.99 -3.14 15.82
CA GLY A 74 -0.71 -3.23 15.13
C GLY A 74 -0.81 -3.90 13.76
N LEU A 75 -1.85 -3.57 12.98
CA LEU A 75 -2.07 -4.16 11.66
C LEU A 75 -1.89 -3.13 10.56
N ILE A 76 -1.31 -3.57 9.45
CA ILE A 76 -1.17 -2.80 8.22
C ILE A 76 -1.79 -3.60 7.09
N THR A 77 -2.69 -2.99 6.33
CA THR A 77 -3.21 -3.59 5.10
C THR A 77 -2.83 -2.71 3.92
N ILE A 78 -2.42 -3.35 2.83
CA ILE A 78 -2.09 -2.71 1.57
C ILE A 78 -2.95 -3.37 0.50
N ASN A 79 -3.76 -2.57 -0.19
CA ASN A 79 -4.54 -3.01 -1.33
C ASN A 79 -4.01 -2.34 -2.58
N ILE A 80 -3.66 -3.14 -3.58
CA ILE A 80 -3.20 -2.69 -4.90
C ILE A 80 -4.25 -3.12 -5.92
N GLU A 81 -4.83 -2.16 -6.63
CA GLU A 81 -5.83 -2.39 -7.66
C GLU A 81 -5.37 -1.79 -8.99
N TYR A 82 -5.47 -2.56 -10.07
CA TYR A 82 -5.21 -2.04 -11.42
C TYR A 82 -5.96 -2.82 -12.49
N PHE A 83 -6.24 -2.13 -13.58
CA PHE A 83 -6.80 -2.74 -14.77
C PHE A 83 -5.70 -3.45 -15.57
N LYS A 84 -5.94 -4.71 -15.94
CA LYS A 84 -5.03 -5.53 -16.73
C LYS A 84 -5.69 -5.91 -18.06
N GLU A 85 -5.05 -5.51 -19.16
CA GLU A 85 -5.44 -5.95 -20.50
C GLU A 85 -5.09 -7.43 -20.72
N ASN A 86 -5.81 -8.11 -21.62
CA ASN A 86 -5.62 -9.56 -21.84
C ASN A 86 -4.20 -9.94 -22.29
N THR A 87 -3.52 -9.02 -22.97
CA THR A 87 -2.18 -9.23 -23.54
C THR A 87 -1.06 -8.84 -22.59
N GLU A 88 -1.36 -8.21 -21.46
CA GLU A 88 -0.35 -7.76 -20.50
C GLU A 88 0.03 -8.86 -19.50
N GLN A 89 1.29 -8.89 -19.10
CA GLN A 89 1.73 -9.66 -17.95
C GLN A 89 1.24 -8.97 -16.65
N PRO A 90 0.98 -9.72 -15.56
CA PRO A 90 0.74 -9.11 -14.26
C PRO A 90 1.89 -8.16 -13.89
N LYS A 91 1.56 -6.96 -13.39
CA LYS A 91 2.58 -5.99 -12.93
C LYS A 91 3.34 -6.49 -11.70
N VAL A 92 2.71 -7.39 -10.92
CA VAL A 92 3.31 -8.05 -9.76
C VAL A 92 3.08 -9.56 -9.92
N SER A 93 4.14 -10.36 -9.75
CA SER A 93 4.06 -11.81 -9.68
C SER A 93 4.72 -12.30 -8.40
N LEU A 94 4.04 -13.21 -7.69
CA LEU A 94 4.54 -13.86 -6.47
C LEU A 94 5.17 -15.23 -6.76
N GLU A 95 5.19 -15.68 -8.02
CA GLU A 95 5.59 -17.05 -8.40
C GLU A 95 7.10 -17.32 -8.32
N ASN A 96 7.91 -16.34 -7.93
CA ASN A 96 9.37 -16.45 -7.83
C ASN A 96 9.90 -16.38 -6.39
N TYR A 97 9.05 -16.62 -5.38
CA TYR A 97 9.44 -16.73 -3.98
C TYR A 97 9.26 -18.15 -3.44
#